data_AF-A0A944VAF7-F1
#
_entry.id   AF-A0A944VAF7-F1
#
_cell.length_a   1.000
_cell.length_b   1.000
_cell.length_c   1.000
_cell.angle_alpha   90.00
_cell.angle_beta   90.00
_cell.angle_gamma   90.00
#
_symmetry.space_group_name_H-M   'P 1'
#
loop_
_entity.id
_entity.type
_entity.pdbx_description
1 polymer ?
#
loop_
_entity_poly.entity_id
_entity_poly.type
_entity_poly.pdbx_seq_one_letter_code
_entity_poly.pdbx_strand_id
1 'polypeptide(L)'
;MVRPPGGRFFPAQFGFRRHVAAYALSTLVLVTLEFLTVGNWWLFWPMLLWGVVLAIHYFIVGALDADDEWATDRVLDLQTSSCDFDHIGSIEKRISEGDPSVTPHTERGR
;
A
#
# COMPACT_ATOMS: atom_id res chain seq x y z
N MET A 1 -15.90 -4.05 9.61
CA MET A 1 -14.99 -3.86 10.77
C MET A 1 -13.66 -3.38 10.22
N VAL A 2 -13.27 -2.13 10.46
CA VAL A 2 -11.99 -1.57 10.00
C VAL A 2 -10.88 -2.15 10.87
N ARG A 3 -10.01 -2.99 10.29
CA ARG A 3 -8.82 -3.52 10.97
C ARG A 3 -7.80 -2.38 11.11
N PRO A 4 -7.17 -2.15 12.27
CA PRO A 4 -6.16 -1.12 12.40
C PRO A 4 -4.95 -1.48 11.51
N PRO A 5 -4.35 -0.50 10.80
CA PRO A 5 -3.24 -0.75 9.90
C PRO A 5 -2.10 -1.43 10.66
N GLY A 6 -1.60 -2.52 10.08
CA GLY A 6 -0.52 -3.31 10.66
C GLY A 6 0.75 -2.48 10.73
N GLY A 7 1.12 -2.06 11.95
CA GLY A 7 2.17 -1.08 12.23
C GLY A 7 3.56 -1.45 11.72
N ARG A 8 3.81 -1.22 10.43
CA ARG A 8 5.15 -1.10 9.88
C ARG A 8 5.42 0.39 9.72
N PHE A 9 6.14 0.97 10.67
CA PHE A 9 6.55 2.38 10.62
C PHE A 9 7.45 2.74 9.43
N PHE A 10 7.92 1.74 8.67
CA PHE A 10 8.80 1.94 7.53
C PHE A 10 8.25 1.22 6.30
N PRO A 11 7.99 1.95 5.20
CA PRO A 11 7.58 1.35 3.95
C PRO A 11 8.69 0.42 3.45
N ALA A 12 8.36 -0.83 3.19
CA ALA A 12 9.31 -1.83 2.73
C ALA A 12 9.44 -1.89 1.21
N GLN A 13 8.48 -1.30 0.52
CA GLN A 13 8.42 -1.14 -0.90
C GLN A 13 9.34 0.00 -1.35
N PHE A 14 9.94 -0.14 -2.54
CA PHE A 14 10.83 0.83 -3.20
C PHE A 14 12.26 1.00 -2.70
N GLY A 15 12.80 0.07 -1.89
CA GLY A 15 14.23 0.13 -1.55
C GLY A 15 14.61 1.41 -0.79
N PHE A 16 13.66 1.98 -0.03
CA PHE A 16 13.85 3.18 0.81
C PHE A 16 15.08 3.05 1.73
N ARG A 17 15.37 1.85 2.24
CA ARG A 17 16.58 1.57 3.03
C ARG A 17 17.88 1.88 2.28
N ARG A 18 17.95 1.61 0.97
CA ARG A 18 19.12 1.93 0.13
C ARG A 18 19.24 3.44 -0.07
N HIS A 19 18.12 4.14 -0.24
CA HIS A 19 18.09 5.60 -0.39
C HIS A 19 18.50 6.29 0.91
N VAL A 20 17.98 5.86 2.06
CA VAL A 20 18.40 6.35 3.38
C VAL A 20 19.89 6.06 3.61
N ALA A 21 20.39 4.88 3.22
CA ALA A 21 21.82 4.56 3.35
C ALA A 21 22.69 5.44 2.43
N ALA A 22 22.31 5.63 1.18
CA ALA A 22 23.00 6.53 0.25
C ALA A 22 23.01 7.96 0.77
N TYR A 23 21.88 8.41 1.34
CA TYR A 23 21.73 9.72 1.95
C TYR A 23 22.62 9.91 3.18
N ALA A 24 22.65 8.92 4.07
CA ALA A 24 23.52 8.93 5.24
C ALA A 24 24.99 8.99 4.84
N LEU A 25 25.37 8.22 3.81
CA LEU A 25 26.73 8.22 3.27
C LEU A 25 27.10 9.58 2.66
N SER A 26 26.23 10.17 1.83
CA SER A 26 26.48 11.48 1.23
C SER A 26 26.54 12.60 2.27
N THR A 27 25.69 12.54 3.30
CA THR A 27 25.71 13.51 4.41
C THR A 27 27.00 13.39 5.20
N LEU A 28 27.46 12.17 5.50
CA LEU A 28 28.71 11.93 6.22
C LEU A 28 29.91 12.48 5.42
N VAL A 29 29.94 12.27 4.10
CA VAL A 29 30.97 12.83 3.22
C VAL A 29 30.95 14.36 3.24
N LEU A 30 29.79 14.99 3.10
CA LEU A 30 29.64 16.44 3.08
C LEU A 30 30.03 17.09 4.42
N VAL A 31 29.63 16.50 5.55
CA VAL A 31 30.00 16.97 6.89
C VAL A 31 31.50 16.83 7.13
N THR A 32 32.09 15.71 6.67
CA THR A 32 33.54 15.49 6.79
C THR A 32 34.31 16.51 5.95
N LEU A 33 33.86 16.78 4.72
CA LEU A 33 34.45 17.80 3.86
C LEU A 33 34.35 19.19 4.50
N GLU A 34 33.18 19.57 5.02
CA GLU A 34 32.97 20.86 5.69
C GLU A 34 33.89 21.02 6.92
N PHE A 35 34.11 19.94 7.69
CA PHE A 35 35.05 19.97 8.82
C PHE A 35 36.52 20.15 8.37
N LEU A 36 36.88 19.62 7.21
CA LEU A 36 38.24 19.71 6.65
C LEU A 36 38.48 21.06 5.93
N THR A 37 37.44 21.64 5.32
CA THR A 37 37.52 22.96 4.67
C THR A 37 37.11 24.05 5.64
N VAL A 38 38.09 24.75 6.22
CA VAL A 38 37.92 25.82 7.23
C VAL A 38 36.86 26.87 6.84
N GLY A 39 35.62 26.62 7.23
CA GLY A 39 34.58 27.63 7.44
C GLY A 39 33.91 28.25 6.21
N ASN A 40 34.00 27.66 5.03
CA ASN A 40 33.15 28.10 3.93
C ASN A 40 31.85 27.30 3.96
N TRP A 41 30.79 27.89 4.54
CA TRP A 41 29.41 27.36 4.70
C TRP A 41 28.70 27.01 3.38
N TRP A 42 29.44 26.86 2.30
CA TRP A 42 28.95 26.52 0.99
C TRP A 42 28.40 25.09 0.93
N LEU A 43 29.00 24.12 1.62
CA LEU A 43 28.51 22.71 1.60
C LEU A 43 27.24 22.51 2.43
N PHE A 44 26.88 23.49 3.26
CA PHE A 44 25.61 23.50 3.98
C PHE A 44 24.41 23.51 3.03
N TRP A 45 24.46 24.31 1.95
CA TRP A 45 23.37 24.43 0.99
C TRP A 45 23.03 23.12 0.25
N PRO A 46 23.99 22.40 -0.36
CA PRO A 46 23.70 21.12 -0.97
C PRO A 46 23.25 20.08 0.06
N MET A 47 23.76 20.11 1.31
CA MET A 47 23.28 19.24 2.38
C MET A 47 21.80 19.52 2.74
N LEU A 48 21.42 20.79 2.84
CA LEU A 48 20.05 21.20 3.15
C LEU A 48 19.09 20.83 2.01
N LEU A 49 19.46 21.11 0.76
CA LEU A 49 18.68 20.75 -0.42
C LEU A 49 18.49 19.24 -0.50
N TRP A 50 19.54 18.47 -0.22
CA TRP A 50 19.44 17.02 -0.14
C TRP A 50 18.42 16.59 0.93
N GLY A 51 18.42 17.22 2.09
CA GLY A 51 17.48 16.89 3.18
C GLY A 51 16.03 17.07 2.78
N VAL A 52 15.74 18.14 2.05
CA VAL A 52 14.41 18.40 1.50
C VAL A 52 14.00 17.30 0.50
N VAL A 53 14.89 16.89 -0.39
CA VAL A 53 14.61 15.82 -1.37
C VAL A 53 14.32 14.48 -0.67
N LEU A 54 15.05 14.16 0.40
CA LEU A 54 14.79 12.95 1.19
C LEU A 54 13.43 13.01 1.90
N ALA A 55 13.07 14.16 2.48
CA ALA A 55 11.76 14.36 3.11
C ALA A 55 10.63 14.16 2.10
N ILE A 56 10.74 14.76 0.90
CA ILE A 56 9.78 14.57 -0.18
C ILE A 56 9.67 13.09 -0.55
N HIS A 57 10.80 12.39 -0.70
CA HIS A 57 10.80 10.96 -0.98
C HIS A 57 10.07 10.15 0.09
N TYR A 58 10.31 10.43 1.37
CA TYR A 58 9.61 9.77 2.48
C TYR A 58 8.09 9.96 2.38
N PHE A 59 7.63 11.18 2.11
CA PHE A 59 6.19 11.45 1.95
C PHE A 59 5.58 10.73 0.75
N ILE A 60 6.25 10.72 -0.41
CA ILE A 60 5.76 10.05 -1.61
C ILE A 60 5.68 8.53 -1.39
N VAL A 61 6.76 7.92 -0.89
CA VAL A 61 6.78 6.47 -0.65
C VAL A 61 5.77 6.08 0.43
N GLY A 62 5.64 6.87 1.49
CA GLY A 62 4.62 6.64 2.53
C GLY A 62 3.19 6.76 1.99
N ALA A 63 2.93 7.71 1.10
CA ALA A 63 1.62 7.84 0.46
C ALA A 63 1.31 6.63 -0.43
N LEU A 64 2.27 6.19 -1.25
CA LEU A 64 2.10 5.02 -2.11
C LEU A 64 1.91 3.71 -1.31
N ASP A 65 2.61 3.55 -0.18
CA ASP A 65 2.45 2.39 0.71
C ASP A 65 1.07 2.34 1.36
N ALA A 66 0.56 3.48 1.81
CA ALA A 66 -0.79 3.58 2.33
C ALA A 66 -1.86 3.29 1.26
N ASP A 67 -1.66 3.78 0.04
CA ASP A 67 -2.56 3.53 -1.08
C ASP A 67 -2.56 2.05 -1.50
N ASP A 68 -1.41 1.38 -1.53
CA ASP A 68 -1.30 -0.05 -1.86
C ASP A 68 -1.99 -0.94 -0.80
N GLU A 69 -1.81 -0.65 0.50
CA GLU A 69 -2.51 -1.38 1.58
C GLU A 69 -4.03 -1.20 1.47
N TRP A 70 -4.48 0.04 1.28
CA TRP A 70 -5.90 0.34 1.08
C TRP A 70 -6.46 -0.31 -0.19
N ALA A 71 -5.72 -0.25 -1.30
CA ALA A 71 -6.15 -0.82 -2.58
C ALA A 71 -6.29 -2.34 -2.48
N THR A 72 -5.37 -3.00 -1.81
CA THR A 72 -5.42 -4.45 -1.59
C THR A 72 -6.65 -4.85 -0.76
N ASP A 73 -6.93 -4.12 0.33
CA ASP A 73 -8.11 -4.37 1.18
C ASP A 73 -9.42 -4.17 0.41
N ARG A 74 -9.48 -3.13 -0.44
CA ARG A 74 -10.65 -2.86 -1.29
C ARG A 74 -10.87 -3.88 -2.38
N VAL A 75 -9.81 -4.39 -2.99
CA VAL A 75 -9.91 -5.46 -3.98
C VAL A 75 -10.48 -6.72 -3.34
N LEU A 76 -10.07 -7.06 -2.12
CA LEU A 76 -10.60 -8.23 -1.38
C LEU A 76 -12.09 -8.07 -1.02
N ASP A 77 -12.50 -6.87 -0.61
CA ASP A 77 -13.91 -6.56 -0.30
C ASP A 77 -14.80 -6.63 -1.56
N LEU A 78 -14.32 -6.07 -2.67
CA LEU A 78 -14.99 -6.17 -3.98
C LEU A 78 -15.09 -7.61 -4.46
N GLN A 79 -14.03 -8.41 -4.29
CA GLN A 79 -14.07 -9.82 -4.68
C GLN A 79 -15.09 -10.61 -3.85
N THR A 80 -15.10 -10.40 -2.53
CA THR A 80 -16.04 -11.06 -1.62
C THR A 80 -17.48 -10.72 -1.96
N SER A 81 -17.78 -9.44 -2.18
CA SER A 81 -19.12 -9.00 -2.58
C SER A 81 -19.54 -9.56 -3.95
N SER A 82 -18.63 -9.59 -4.94
CA SER A 82 -18.94 -10.17 -6.26
C SER A 82 -19.27 -11.66 -6.20
N CYS A 83 -18.57 -12.41 -5.33
CA CYS A 83 -18.82 -13.83 -5.11
C CYS A 83 -20.21 -14.07 -4.49
N ASP A 84 -20.64 -13.19 -3.58
CA ASP A 84 -21.97 -13.26 -2.97
C ASP A 84 -23.08 -12.93 -4.00
N PHE A 85 -22.87 -11.91 -4.84
CA PHE A 85 -23.82 -11.58 -5.91
C PHE A 85 -23.97 -12.68 -6.96
N ASP A 86 -22.87 -13.31 -7.38
CA ASP A 86 -22.92 -14.47 -8.29
C ASP A 86 -23.64 -15.66 -7.65
N HIS A 87 -23.41 -15.89 -6.34
CA HIS A 87 -24.12 -16.90 -5.59
C HIS A 87 -25.64 -16.67 -5.59
N ILE A 88 -26.08 -15.45 -5.29
CA ILE A 88 -27.51 -15.07 -5.27
C ILE A 88 -28.12 -15.21 -6.67
N GLY A 89 -27.45 -14.71 -7.71
CA GLY A 89 -27.92 -14.84 -9.08
C GLY A 89 -28.05 -16.29 -9.53
N SER A 90 -27.14 -17.16 -9.08
CA SER A 90 -27.22 -18.60 -9.35
C SER A 90 -28.44 -19.26 -8.69
N ILE A 91 -28.82 -18.82 -7.48
CA ILE A 91 -30.03 -19.30 -6.80
C ILE A 91 -31.28 -18.82 -7.54
N GLU A 92 -31.34 -17.54 -7.88
CA GLU A 92 -32.49 -16.95 -8.59
C GLU A 92 -32.73 -17.64 -9.93
N LYS A 93 -31.67 -17.88 -10.69
CA LYS A 93 -31.74 -18.61 -11.96
C LYS A 93 -32.26 -20.04 -11.75
N ARG A 94 -31.73 -20.77 -10.77
CA ARG A 94 -32.19 -22.14 -10.45
C ARG A 94 -33.66 -22.19 -10.01
N ILE A 95 -34.14 -21.15 -9.30
CA ILE A 95 -35.56 -21.02 -8.97
C ILE A 95 -36.40 -20.83 -10.23
N SER A 96 -35.97 -19.93 -11.13
CA SER A 96 -36.66 -19.69 -12.41
C SER A 96 -36.70 -20.91 -13.32
N GLU A 97 -35.66 -21.74 -13.30
CA GLU A 97 -35.56 -22.97 -14.12
C GLU A 97 -36.25 -24.17 -13.46
N GLY A 98 -36.77 -24.04 -12.24
CA GLY A 98 -37.42 -25.14 -11.52
C GLY A 98 -36.45 -26.25 -11.11
N ASP A 99 -35.19 -25.90 -10.82
CA ASP A 99 -34.14 -26.87 -10.52
C ASP A 99 -34.52 -27.70 -9.26
N PRO A 100 -34.48 -29.05 -9.34
CA PRO A 100 -34.76 -29.93 -8.21
C PRO A 100 -33.88 -29.65 -6.99
N SER A 101 -32.70 -29.06 -7.14
CA SER A 101 -31.79 -28.75 -6.02
C SER A 101 -32.26 -27.60 -5.11
N VAL A 102 -33.11 -26.69 -5.62
CA VAL A 102 -33.62 -25.52 -4.87
C VAL A 102 -35.12 -25.64 -4.57
N THR A 103 -35.84 -26.49 -5.30
CA THR A 103 -37.26 -26.74 -5.04
C THR A 103 -37.48 -27.57 -3.78
N PRO A 104 -38.40 -27.14 -2.89
CA PRO A 104 -38.82 -27.91 -1.74
C PRO A 104 -39.32 -29.30 -2.16
N HIS A 105 -38.98 -30.32 -1.37
CA HIS A 105 -39.34 -31.72 -1.65
C HIS A 105 -40.86 -31.95 -1.79
N THR A 106 -41.69 -31.04 -1.29
CA THR A 106 -43.15 -31.07 -1.41
C THR A 106 -43.68 -30.62 -2.78
N GLU A 107 -42.87 -29.89 -3.56
CA GLU A 107 -43.25 -29.36 -4.89
C GLU A 107 -42.53 -30.08 -6.03
N ARG A 108 -41.62 -31.01 -5.71
CA ARG A 108 -40.83 -31.75 -6.68
C ARG A 108 -41.68 -32.84 -7.34
N GLY A 109 -42.05 -32.66 -8.61
CA GLY A 109 -42.70 -33.69 -9.44
C GLY A 109 -44.24 -33.65 -9.51
N ARG A 110 -44.84 -32.47 -9.37
CA ARG A 110 -46.24 -32.24 -9.73
C ARG A 110 -46.38 -31.73 -11.17
#